data_AF-A0A847BU56-F1
#
_entry.id   AF-A0A847BU56-F1
#
_cell.length_a   1.000
_cell.length_b   1.000
_cell.length_c   1.000
_cell.angle_alpha   90.00
_cell.angle_beta   90.00
_cell.angle_gamma   90.00
#
_symmetry.space_group_name_H-M   'P 1'
#
loop_
_entity.id
_entity.type
_entity.pdbx_description
1 polymer ?
#
loop_
_entity_poly.entity_id
_entity_poly.type
_entity_poly.pdbx_seq_one_letter_code
_entity_poly.pdbx_strand_id
1 'polypeptide(L)'
;MTKLEKLMEEVFENIALYNQALKNNDYKGMESAESRLKEAEADYATEKNLEVFTKLRGSESPVKEAIRLHSYEVIGHKAIREDGVTIELESIVKSRQIDLVRFFEFCKLETDWKHKVDKFNQLMCLRAGKELGLSKKELTKICDSFYMNRLAKAVEMGQTPDSNTAMVKQLQMIVDDVIYEDNGKGKNIYRVNNHDVAYFLMSYTKRGKTPLTVAVAKTSFVHRILFDILHRLITNKVYGLDYQMIKAKATVEKVKVEEPITNESLEDEETHGNSEETIEVEQE
;
A
#
# COMPACT_ATOMS: atom_id res chain seq x y z
N MET A 1 -23.47 -19.29 10.33
CA MET A 1 -22.76 -18.03 10.59
C MET A 1 -21.34 -18.34 11.07
N THR A 2 -20.34 -17.99 10.27
CA THR A 2 -18.91 -18.16 10.58
C THR A 2 -18.48 -17.22 11.71
N LYS A 3 -17.29 -17.45 12.30
CA LYS A 3 -16.75 -16.55 13.32
C LYS A 3 -16.53 -15.12 12.79
N LEU A 4 -16.11 -14.99 11.53
CA LEU A 4 -15.93 -13.69 10.88
C LEU A 4 -17.25 -12.95 10.66
N GLU A 5 -18.32 -13.65 10.25
CA GLU A 5 -19.65 -13.06 10.09
C GLU A 5 -20.17 -12.51 11.42
N LYS A 6 -19.99 -13.23 12.53
CA LYS A 6 -20.36 -12.76 13.87
C LYS A 6 -19.59 -11.50 14.27
N LEU A 7 -18.27 -11.51 14.11
CA LEU A 7 -17.42 -10.35 14.45
C LEU A 7 -17.76 -9.13 13.56
N MET A 8 -18.13 -9.35 12.30
CA MET A 8 -18.60 -8.29 11.41
C MET A 8 -19.94 -7.70 11.89
N GLU A 9 -20.90 -8.54 12.28
CA GLU A 9 -22.17 -8.09 12.86
C GLU A 9 -21.92 -7.29 14.15
N GLU A 10 -21.05 -7.75 15.04
CA GLU A 10 -20.67 -7.02 16.26
C GLU A 10 -20.06 -5.64 15.95
N VAL A 11 -19.24 -5.50 14.92
CA VAL A 11 -18.72 -4.20 14.47
C VAL A 11 -19.87 -3.28 14.05
N PHE A 12 -20.80 -3.77 13.22
CA PHE A 12 -21.94 -2.97 12.75
C PHE A 12 -22.91 -2.59 13.88
N GLU A 13 -23.17 -3.52 14.80
CA GLU A 13 -23.99 -3.27 15.99
C GLU A 13 -23.37 -2.19 16.88
N ASN A 14 -22.07 -2.24 17.14
CA ASN A 14 -21.41 -1.22 17.97
C ASN A 14 -21.36 0.15 17.29
N ILE A 15 -21.26 0.22 15.96
CA ILE A 15 -21.43 1.48 15.20
C ILE A 15 -22.84 2.04 15.39
N ALA A 16 -23.86 1.19 15.24
CA ALA A 16 -25.26 1.59 15.42
C ALA A 16 -25.53 2.08 16.86
N LEU A 17 -25.01 1.37 17.86
CA LEU A 17 -25.11 1.75 19.28
C LEU A 17 -24.41 3.09 19.55
N TYR A 18 -23.23 3.32 18.97
CA TYR A 18 -22.54 4.61 19.09
C TYR A 18 -23.38 5.73 18.49
N ASN A 19 -23.91 5.55 17.28
CA ASN A 19 -24.70 6.56 16.59
C ASN A 19 -26.03 6.85 17.33
N GLN A 20 -26.64 5.83 17.94
CA GLN A 20 -27.81 6.02 18.80
C GLN A 20 -27.46 6.79 20.07
N ALA A 21 -26.36 6.45 20.75
CA ALA A 21 -25.90 7.17 21.93
C ALA A 21 -25.56 8.64 21.62
N LEU A 22 -24.93 8.89 20.47
CA LEU A 22 -24.64 10.24 19.97
C LEU A 22 -25.93 11.05 19.77
N LYS A 23 -26.96 10.49 19.10
CA LYS A 23 -28.26 11.14 18.92
C LYS A 23 -28.95 11.47 20.26
N ASN A 24 -28.75 10.62 21.26
CA ASN A 24 -29.32 10.79 22.59
C ASN A 24 -28.47 11.66 23.53
N ASN A 25 -27.32 12.19 23.07
CA ASN A 25 -26.32 12.87 23.90
C ASN A 25 -25.85 12.02 25.12
N ASP A 26 -25.82 10.70 24.96
CA ASP A 26 -25.34 9.75 25.97
C ASP A 26 -23.84 9.50 25.81
N TYR A 27 -23.04 10.34 26.45
CA TYR A 27 -21.58 10.25 26.39
C TYR A 27 -21.02 8.93 26.94
N LYS A 28 -21.67 8.33 27.97
CA LYS A 28 -21.22 7.05 28.54
C LYS A 28 -21.53 5.90 27.58
N GLY A 29 -22.70 5.94 26.94
CA GLY A 29 -23.07 5.02 25.87
C GLY A 29 -22.10 5.08 24.69
N MET A 30 -21.70 6.29 24.28
CA MET A 30 -20.71 6.50 23.22
C MET A 30 -19.35 5.88 23.57
N GLU A 31 -18.81 6.18 24.76
CA GLU A 31 -17.51 5.65 25.21
C GLU A 31 -17.52 4.11 25.28
N SER A 32 -18.60 3.53 25.82
CA SER A 32 -18.77 2.08 25.92
C SER A 32 -18.87 1.42 24.54
N ALA A 33 -19.64 2.00 23.61
CA ALA A 33 -19.78 1.50 22.25
C ALA A 33 -18.46 1.62 21.48
N GLU A 34 -17.72 2.72 21.63
CA GLU A 34 -16.43 2.92 20.97
C GLU A 34 -15.37 1.91 21.47
N SER A 35 -15.34 1.62 22.77
CA SER A 35 -14.43 0.61 23.32
C SER A 35 -14.71 -0.78 22.73
N ARG A 36 -15.98 -1.20 22.72
CA ARG A 36 -16.40 -2.49 22.15
C ARG A 36 -16.17 -2.56 20.64
N LEU A 37 -16.43 -1.47 19.92
CA LEU A 37 -16.14 -1.35 18.50
C LEU A 37 -14.65 -1.60 18.20
N LYS A 38 -13.74 -0.97 18.96
CA LYS A 38 -12.29 -1.16 18.78
C LYS A 38 -11.84 -2.60 19.04
N GLU A 39 -12.43 -3.25 20.05
CA GLU A 39 -12.18 -4.66 20.36
C GLU A 39 -12.68 -5.57 19.23
N ALA A 40 -13.93 -5.41 18.80
CA ALA A 40 -14.51 -6.18 17.70
C ALA A 40 -13.74 -6.00 16.38
N GLU A 41 -13.29 -4.78 16.05
CA GLU A 41 -12.41 -4.53 14.89
C GLU A 41 -11.07 -5.27 14.99
N ALA A 42 -10.45 -5.27 16.18
CA ALA A 42 -9.17 -5.94 16.40
C ALA A 42 -9.32 -7.47 16.29
N ASP A 43 -10.39 -8.02 16.84
CA ASP A 43 -10.70 -9.45 16.77
C ASP A 43 -11.06 -9.88 15.36
N TYR A 44 -11.90 -9.11 14.65
CA TYR A 44 -12.21 -9.33 13.23
C TYR A 44 -10.92 -9.34 12.40
N ALA A 45 -10.05 -8.33 12.60
CA ALA A 45 -8.82 -8.23 11.84
C ALA A 45 -7.82 -9.35 12.16
N THR A 46 -7.84 -9.89 13.38
CA THR A 46 -7.03 -11.05 13.79
C THR A 46 -7.54 -12.34 13.16
N GLU A 47 -8.85 -12.58 13.22
CA GLU A 47 -9.47 -13.75 12.59
C GLU A 47 -9.32 -13.71 11.06
N LYS A 48 -9.48 -12.52 10.45
CA LYS A 48 -9.30 -12.34 9.01
C LYS A 48 -7.87 -12.61 8.59
N ASN A 49 -6.89 -12.19 9.41
CA ASN A 49 -5.49 -12.50 9.17
C ASN A 49 -5.24 -14.01 9.19
N LEU A 50 -5.83 -14.73 10.14
CA LEU A 50 -5.70 -16.19 10.24
C LEU A 50 -6.31 -16.89 9.03
N GLU A 51 -7.50 -16.48 8.58
CA GLU A 51 -8.14 -17.00 7.37
C GLU A 51 -7.24 -16.81 6.13
N VAL A 52 -6.76 -15.59 5.91
CA VAL A 52 -5.90 -15.24 4.78
C VAL A 52 -4.60 -16.02 4.83
N PHE A 53 -3.94 -16.07 5.99
CA PHE A 53 -2.68 -16.79 6.17
C PHE A 53 -2.85 -18.29 5.94
N THR A 54 -3.94 -18.88 6.41
CA THR A 54 -4.25 -20.30 6.21
C THR A 54 -4.45 -20.60 4.73
N LYS A 55 -5.20 -19.76 4.02
CA LYS A 55 -5.41 -19.89 2.57
C LYS A 55 -4.11 -19.79 1.79
N LEU A 56 -3.27 -18.80 2.10
CA LEU A 56 -1.98 -18.60 1.44
C LEU A 56 -1.01 -19.75 1.71
N ARG A 57 -0.96 -20.25 2.95
CA ARG A 57 -0.12 -21.41 3.32
C ARG A 57 -0.49 -22.67 2.52
N GLY A 58 -1.76 -22.83 2.17
CA GLY A 58 -2.25 -23.95 1.35
C GLY A 58 -1.98 -23.84 -0.15
N SER A 59 -1.38 -22.74 -0.63
CA SER A 59 -1.03 -22.58 -2.04
C SER A 59 0.27 -23.29 -2.42
N GLU A 60 0.49 -23.48 -3.73
CA GLU A 60 1.71 -24.12 -4.27
C GLU A 60 2.99 -23.34 -3.92
N SER A 61 2.92 -22.01 -3.93
CA SER A 61 4.03 -21.14 -3.56
C SER A 61 3.59 -20.07 -2.54
N PRO A 62 3.50 -20.43 -1.25
CA PRO A 62 2.89 -19.57 -0.22
C PRO A 62 3.47 -18.16 -0.14
N VAL A 63 4.80 -18.04 -0.21
CA VAL A 63 5.49 -16.75 -0.14
C VAL A 63 5.21 -15.90 -1.39
N LYS A 64 5.26 -16.50 -2.58
CA LYS A 64 4.98 -15.81 -3.84
C LYS A 64 3.55 -15.32 -3.90
N GLU A 65 2.58 -16.14 -3.50
CA GLU A 65 1.17 -15.74 -3.45
C GLU A 65 0.91 -14.67 -2.39
N ALA A 66 1.57 -14.74 -1.23
CA ALA A 66 1.48 -13.69 -0.20
C ALA A 66 2.01 -12.34 -0.73
N ILE A 67 3.15 -12.34 -1.41
CA ILE A 67 3.71 -11.15 -2.05
C ILE A 67 2.82 -10.64 -3.18
N ARG A 68 2.25 -11.53 -4.01
CA ARG A 68 1.32 -11.16 -5.06
C ARG A 68 0.04 -10.53 -4.51
N LEU A 69 -0.51 -11.08 -3.42
CA LEU A 69 -1.71 -10.55 -2.77
C LEU A 69 -1.43 -9.18 -2.13
N HIS A 70 -0.27 -9.01 -1.48
CA HIS A 70 0.24 -7.79 -0.83
C HIS A 70 -0.60 -7.25 0.34
N SER A 71 -1.91 -7.13 0.18
CA SER A 71 -2.81 -6.67 1.21
C SER A 71 -4.13 -7.43 1.16
N TYR A 72 -4.87 -7.37 2.27
CA TYR A 72 -6.22 -7.90 2.37
C TYR A 72 -7.12 -6.88 3.07
N GLU A 73 -8.41 -7.00 2.84
CA GLU A 73 -9.41 -6.09 3.38
C GLU A 73 -9.81 -6.49 4.80
N VAL A 74 -9.92 -5.48 5.66
CA VAL A 74 -10.51 -5.58 7.00
C VAL A 74 -11.57 -4.50 7.17
N ILE A 75 -12.52 -4.75 8.05
CA ILE A 75 -13.56 -3.77 8.38
C ILE A 75 -13.00 -2.82 9.45
N GLY A 76 -13.38 -1.56 9.38
CA GLY A 76 -13.32 -0.68 10.53
C GLY A 76 -14.26 0.50 10.40
N HIS A 77 -14.07 1.52 11.22
CA HIS A 77 -14.90 2.72 11.18
C HIS A 77 -14.15 3.99 10.76
N LYS A 78 -14.93 4.99 10.36
CA LYS A 78 -14.53 6.37 10.14
C LYS A 78 -15.55 7.31 10.78
N ALA A 79 -15.06 8.37 11.43
CA ALA A 79 -15.90 9.45 11.92
C ALA A 79 -16.27 10.42 10.79
N ILE A 80 -17.56 10.64 10.59
CA ILE A 80 -18.10 11.72 9.77
C ILE A 80 -18.18 12.96 10.65
N ARG A 81 -17.62 14.07 10.18
CA ARG A 81 -17.50 15.31 10.94
C ARG A 81 -18.05 16.50 10.17
N GLU A 82 -18.77 17.34 10.88
CA GLU A 82 -19.27 18.64 10.44
C GLU A 82 -18.79 19.70 11.45
N ASP A 83 -18.20 20.78 10.95
CA ASP A 83 -17.61 21.85 11.77
C ASP A 83 -16.69 21.38 12.92
N GLY A 84 -15.97 20.28 12.68
CA GLY A 84 -15.03 19.68 13.63
C GLY A 84 -15.66 18.77 14.69
N VAL A 85 -16.99 18.64 14.69
CA VAL A 85 -17.76 17.76 15.59
C VAL A 85 -18.10 16.46 14.88
N THR A 86 -18.00 15.32 15.58
CA THR A 86 -18.41 14.03 15.01
C THR A 86 -19.93 13.93 15.05
N ILE A 87 -20.54 13.73 13.88
CA ILE A 87 -22.00 13.62 13.73
C ILE A 87 -22.46 12.18 13.52
N GLU A 88 -21.55 11.29 13.09
CA GLU A 88 -21.83 9.88 12.85
C GLU A 88 -20.53 9.07 12.74
N LEU A 89 -20.58 7.77 13.05
CA LEU A 89 -19.60 6.79 12.62
C LEU A 89 -20.15 5.96 11.46
N GLU A 90 -19.32 5.76 10.43
CA GLU A 90 -19.62 4.93 9.27
C GLU A 90 -18.64 3.75 9.20
N SER A 91 -19.14 2.57 8.79
CA SER A 91 -18.28 1.43 8.48
C SER A 91 -17.53 1.64 7.17
N ILE A 92 -16.25 1.33 7.16
CA ILE A 92 -15.38 1.40 5.99
C ILE A 92 -14.59 0.12 5.82
N VAL A 93 -14.18 -0.14 4.58
CA VAL A 93 -13.20 -1.18 4.27
C VAL A 93 -11.80 -0.56 4.31
N LYS A 94 -10.91 -1.13 5.12
CA LYS A 94 -9.51 -0.73 5.25
C LYS A 94 -8.64 -1.80 4.59
N SER A 95 -7.68 -1.37 3.77
CA SER A 95 -6.63 -2.27 3.28
C SER A 95 -5.57 -2.47 4.36
N ARG A 96 -5.22 -3.73 4.64
CA ARG A 96 -4.16 -4.12 5.56
C ARG A 96 -3.09 -4.90 4.81
N GLN A 97 -1.89 -4.34 4.76
CA GLN A 97 -0.73 -5.02 4.18
C GLN A 97 -0.40 -6.29 4.97
N ILE A 98 -0.04 -7.36 4.27
CA ILE A 98 0.46 -8.61 4.86
C ILE A 98 1.78 -8.33 5.58
N ASP A 99 1.87 -8.75 6.84
CA ASP A 99 3.12 -8.77 7.58
C ASP A 99 3.90 -10.02 7.18
N LEU A 100 4.86 -9.87 6.27
CA LEU A 100 5.62 -10.99 5.74
C LEU A 100 6.44 -11.71 6.83
N VAL A 101 6.94 -11.01 7.85
CA VAL A 101 7.67 -11.65 8.97
C VAL A 101 6.73 -12.58 9.72
N ARG A 102 5.56 -12.08 10.10
CA ARG A 102 4.53 -12.90 10.77
C ARG A 102 4.03 -14.04 9.89
N PHE A 103 3.97 -13.83 8.58
CA PHE A 103 3.57 -14.87 7.63
C PHE A 103 4.60 -16.01 7.56
N PHE A 104 5.90 -15.69 7.52
CA PHE A 104 6.97 -16.69 7.59
C PHE A 104 6.94 -17.46 8.92
N GLU A 105 6.76 -16.76 10.05
CA GLU A 105 6.62 -17.37 11.38
C GLU A 105 5.39 -18.28 11.46
N PHE A 106 4.26 -17.82 10.92
CA PHE A 106 3.05 -18.62 10.79
C PHE A 106 3.35 -19.88 9.99
N CYS A 107 3.92 -19.76 8.79
CA CYS A 107 4.23 -20.91 7.92
C CYS A 107 5.39 -21.79 8.42
N LYS A 108 6.07 -21.41 9.51
CA LYS A 108 7.28 -22.08 10.02
C LYS A 108 8.37 -22.19 8.97
N LEU A 109 8.52 -21.15 8.15
CA LEU A 109 9.56 -21.07 7.13
C LEU A 109 10.85 -20.55 7.75
N GLU A 110 11.93 -21.34 7.63
CA GLU A 110 13.25 -20.96 8.12
C GLU A 110 13.92 -19.99 7.14
N THR A 111 14.33 -18.83 7.65
CA THR A 111 15.06 -17.83 6.86
C THR A 111 15.66 -16.75 7.76
N ASP A 112 16.77 -16.19 7.30
CA ASP A 112 17.48 -15.11 7.96
C ASP A 112 17.28 -13.74 7.28
N TRP A 113 16.38 -13.65 6.29
CA TRP A 113 16.19 -12.40 5.54
C TRP A 113 15.85 -11.21 6.47
N LYS A 114 15.08 -11.44 7.54
CA LYS A 114 14.74 -10.40 8.53
C LYS A 114 15.99 -9.83 9.22
N HIS A 115 17.00 -10.67 9.47
CA HIS A 115 18.27 -10.24 10.04
C HIS A 115 19.12 -9.47 9.02
N LYS A 116 19.04 -9.85 7.73
CA LYS A 116 19.60 -9.04 6.64
C LYS A 116 18.92 -7.66 6.56
N VAL A 117 17.60 -7.58 6.73
CA VAL A 117 16.90 -6.28 6.73
C VAL A 117 17.34 -5.40 7.90
N ASP A 118 17.47 -5.93 9.11
CA ASP A 118 17.99 -5.18 10.25
C ASP A 118 19.39 -4.61 9.97
N LYS A 119 20.28 -5.45 9.39
CA LYS A 119 21.63 -5.03 9.04
C LYS A 119 21.61 -3.97 7.94
N PHE A 120 20.82 -4.17 6.90
CA PHE A 120 20.61 -3.21 5.82
C PHE A 120 20.09 -1.87 6.35
N ASN A 121 19.14 -1.88 7.28
CA ASN A 121 18.61 -0.67 7.91
C ASN A 121 19.72 0.13 8.62
N GLN A 122 20.60 -0.53 9.37
CA GLN A 122 21.77 0.14 9.96
C GLN A 122 22.69 0.74 8.89
N LEU A 123 23.00 0.00 7.82
CA LEU A 123 23.82 0.51 6.73
C LEU A 123 23.18 1.73 6.05
N MET A 124 21.86 1.72 5.87
CA MET A 124 21.12 2.85 5.31
C MET A 124 21.07 4.06 6.25
N CYS A 125 21.00 3.83 7.56
CA CYS A 125 21.14 4.89 8.56
C CYS A 125 22.53 5.54 8.50
N LEU A 126 23.59 4.73 8.40
CA LEU A 126 24.96 5.22 8.23
C LEU A 126 25.14 5.99 6.92
N ARG A 127 24.52 5.53 5.82
CA ARG A 127 24.53 6.25 4.54
C ARG A 127 23.87 7.62 4.66
N ALA A 128 22.67 7.69 5.23
CA ALA A 128 21.97 8.95 5.45
C ALA A 128 22.80 9.91 6.34
N GLY A 129 23.45 9.38 7.38
CA GLY A 129 24.36 10.17 8.21
C GLY A 129 25.55 10.74 7.41
N LYS A 130 26.16 9.95 6.53
CA LYS A 130 27.24 10.42 5.65
C LYS A 130 26.75 11.51 4.68
N GLU A 131 25.59 11.34 4.08
CA GLU A 131 25.00 12.32 3.15
C GLU A 131 24.67 13.65 3.85
N LEU A 132 24.30 13.60 5.13
CA LEU A 132 24.08 14.79 5.96
C LEU A 132 25.37 15.40 6.53
N GLY A 133 26.53 14.82 6.26
CA GLY A 133 27.83 15.33 6.72
C GLY A 133 28.15 15.07 8.20
N LEU A 134 27.57 14.03 8.81
CA LEU A 134 27.90 13.66 10.20
C LEU A 134 29.38 13.27 10.33
N SER A 135 29.97 13.63 11.47
CA SER A 135 31.36 13.28 11.78
C SER A 135 31.54 11.78 12.00
N LYS A 136 32.79 11.29 11.88
CA LYS A 136 33.13 9.88 12.15
C LYS A 136 32.66 9.42 13.53
N LYS A 137 32.79 10.28 14.55
CA LYS A 137 32.36 9.99 15.93
C LYS A 137 30.85 9.76 16.03
N GLU A 138 30.06 10.57 15.31
CA GLU A 138 28.61 10.41 15.28
C GLU A 138 28.19 9.15 14.53
N LEU A 139 28.85 8.83 13.41
CA LEU A 139 28.62 7.60 12.66
C LEU A 139 28.96 6.34 13.49
N THR A 140 30.07 6.36 14.23
CA THR A 140 30.42 5.27 15.16
C THR A 140 29.34 5.10 16.23
N LYS A 141 28.88 6.21 16.83
CA LYS A 141 27.80 6.16 17.82
C LYS A 141 26.52 5.54 17.25
N ILE A 142 26.16 5.87 16.01
CA ILE A 142 25.02 5.23 15.33
C ILE A 142 25.25 3.72 15.22
N CYS A 143 26.42 3.28 14.76
CA CYS A 143 26.75 1.86 14.62
C CYS A 143 26.60 1.10 15.95
N ASP A 144 27.14 1.67 17.03
CA ASP A 144 27.19 1.02 18.35
C ASP A 144 25.81 0.98 19.05
N SER A 145 24.99 2.01 18.83
CA SER A 145 23.70 2.18 19.51
C SER A 145 22.48 1.79 18.67
N PHE A 146 22.67 1.40 17.41
CA PHE A 146 21.57 0.98 16.55
C PHE A 146 20.83 -0.22 17.15
N TYR A 147 19.52 -0.09 17.33
CA TYR A 147 18.70 -1.16 17.88
C TYR A 147 18.54 -2.29 16.85
N MET A 148 19.19 -3.43 17.11
CA MET A 148 19.08 -4.66 16.31
C MET A 148 19.42 -5.89 17.16
N ASN A 149 18.91 -7.05 16.76
CA ASN A 149 19.22 -8.32 17.41
C ASN A 149 20.70 -8.72 17.20
N ARG A 150 21.28 -9.50 18.12
CA ARG A 150 22.63 -10.06 18.04
C ARG A 150 22.86 -10.85 16.73
N LEU A 151 21.87 -11.61 16.26
CA LEU A 151 21.98 -12.34 14.99
C LEU A 151 22.16 -11.38 13.81
N ALA A 152 21.39 -10.29 13.76
CA ALA A 152 21.53 -9.25 12.74
C ALA A 152 22.90 -8.55 12.79
N LYS A 153 23.51 -8.39 13.97
CA LYS A 153 24.87 -7.83 14.10
C LYS A 153 25.93 -8.69 13.41
N ALA A 154 25.75 -10.01 13.42
CA ALA A 154 26.67 -10.97 12.82
C ALA A 154 26.49 -11.12 11.29
N VAL A 155 25.39 -10.61 10.73
CA VAL A 155 25.15 -10.68 9.29
C VAL A 155 26.15 -9.80 8.53
N GLU A 156 26.80 -10.38 7.53
CA GLU A 156 27.64 -9.67 6.58
C GLU A 156 26.83 -9.24 5.35
N MET A 157 26.71 -7.93 5.15
CA MET A 157 26.08 -7.32 3.95
C MET A 157 27.04 -6.38 3.21
N GLY A 158 28.34 -6.50 3.50
CA GLY A 158 29.37 -5.59 3.01
C GLY A 158 29.35 -4.23 3.72
N GLN A 159 29.98 -3.25 3.08
CA GLN A 159 30.15 -1.90 3.62
C GLN A 159 28.88 -1.06 3.44
N THR A 160 28.82 0.09 4.14
CA THR A 160 27.79 1.10 3.90
C THR A 160 27.77 1.48 2.41
N PRO A 161 26.65 1.28 1.70
CA PRO A 161 26.58 1.56 0.28
C PRO A 161 26.76 3.05 0.03
N ASP A 162 27.61 3.40 -0.93
CA ASP A 162 27.92 4.77 -1.36
C ASP A 162 27.30 5.12 -2.72
N SER A 163 26.72 4.13 -3.40
CA SER A 163 26.16 4.23 -4.75
C SER A 163 24.87 3.42 -4.88
N ASN A 164 24.01 3.82 -5.83
CA ASN A 164 22.78 3.07 -6.13
C ASN A 164 23.09 1.64 -6.56
N THR A 165 24.19 1.42 -7.30
CA THR A 165 24.63 0.07 -7.71
C THR A 165 24.96 -0.81 -6.50
N ALA A 166 25.62 -0.26 -5.46
CA ALA A 166 25.87 -1.00 -4.23
C ALA A 166 24.57 -1.32 -3.47
N MET A 167 23.61 -0.38 -3.45
CA MET A 167 22.29 -0.61 -2.87
C MET A 167 21.49 -1.69 -3.61
N VAL A 168 21.51 -1.69 -4.95
CA VAL A 168 20.86 -2.74 -5.75
C VAL A 168 21.40 -4.11 -5.36
N LYS A 169 22.72 -4.26 -5.18
CA LYS A 169 23.32 -5.53 -4.75
C LYS A 169 22.83 -5.96 -3.36
N GLN A 170 22.80 -5.05 -2.39
CA GLN A 170 22.35 -5.36 -1.02
C GLN A 170 20.85 -5.67 -0.96
N LEU A 171 20.01 -4.93 -1.68
CA LEU A 171 18.59 -5.24 -1.81
C LEU A 171 18.38 -6.59 -2.51
N GLN A 172 19.14 -6.88 -3.56
CA GLN A 172 19.07 -8.18 -4.25
C GLN A 172 19.40 -9.34 -3.30
N MET A 173 20.39 -9.19 -2.41
CA MET A 173 20.69 -10.22 -1.40
C MET A 173 19.52 -10.51 -0.46
N ILE A 174 18.68 -9.51 -0.17
CA ILE A 174 17.48 -9.70 0.65
C ILE A 174 16.38 -10.37 -0.19
N VAL A 175 16.19 -9.93 -1.44
CA VAL A 175 15.21 -10.51 -2.36
C VAL A 175 15.50 -11.98 -2.60
N ASP A 176 16.76 -12.34 -2.86
CA ASP A 176 17.21 -13.72 -3.08
C ASP A 176 16.92 -14.64 -1.88
N ASP A 177 16.98 -14.11 -0.65
CA ASP A 177 16.65 -14.88 0.56
C ASP A 177 15.14 -15.01 0.81
N VAL A 178 14.34 -14.06 0.33
CA VAL A 178 12.88 -14.08 0.49
C VAL A 178 12.24 -14.97 -0.57
N ILE A 179 12.66 -14.80 -1.83
CA ILE A 179 12.12 -15.52 -2.98
C ILE A 179 13.20 -15.68 -4.05
N TYR A 180 13.46 -16.92 -4.45
CA TYR A 180 14.43 -17.25 -5.49
C TYR A 180 13.79 -18.20 -6.51
N GLU A 181 13.79 -17.77 -7.77
CA GLU A 181 13.45 -18.62 -8.90
C GLU A 181 14.55 -18.48 -9.95
N ASP A 182 15.19 -19.59 -10.34
CA ASP A 182 16.33 -19.57 -11.27
C ASP A 182 15.86 -19.20 -12.68
N ASN A 183 16.55 -18.27 -13.31
CA ASN A 183 16.37 -17.88 -14.71
C ASN A 183 17.05 -18.82 -15.72
N GLY A 184 17.47 -20.01 -15.27
CA GLY A 184 18.23 -20.99 -16.05
C GLY A 184 19.71 -20.66 -16.20
N LYS A 185 20.21 -19.64 -15.47
CA LYS A 185 21.63 -19.22 -15.46
C LYS A 185 22.18 -19.09 -14.04
N GLY A 186 21.54 -19.72 -13.05
CA GLY A 186 21.91 -19.64 -11.64
C GLY A 186 21.63 -18.26 -11.04
N LYS A 187 20.69 -17.49 -11.60
CA LYS A 187 20.35 -16.14 -11.13
C LYS A 187 18.85 -16.03 -10.91
N ASN A 188 18.46 -15.31 -9.87
CA ASN A 188 17.06 -15.02 -9.59
C ASN A 188 16.40 -14.28 -10.77
N ILE A 189 15.21 -14.72 -11.21
CA ILE A 189 14.39 -14.00 -12.20
C ILE A 189 13.93 -12.63 -11.65
N TYR A 190 13.78 -12.50 -10.33
CA TYR A 190 13.34 -11.27 -9.68
C TYR A 190 14.54 -10.35 -9.46
N ARG A 191 14.68 -9.34 -10.32
CA ARG A 191 15.84 -8.43 -10.35
C ARG A 191 15.49 -7.04 -9.83
N VAL A 192 16.17 -6.65 -8.75
CA VAL A 192 16.14 -5.28 -8.22
C VAL A 192 16.80 -4.32 -9.21
N ASN A 193 16.23 -3.14 -9.37
CA ASN A 193 16.75 -2.09 -10.25
C ASN A 193 16.84 -0.72 -9.55
N ASN A 194 17.26 0.31 -10.30
CA ASN A 194 17.45 1.66 -9.75
C ASN A 194 16.13 2.34 -9.32
N HIS A 195 14.99 1.98 -9.91
CA HIS A 195 13.68 2.51 -9.47
C HIS A 195 13.30 1.94 -8.11
N ASP A 196 13.63 0.68 -7.83
CA ASP A 196 13.44 0.07 -6.50
C ASP A 196 14.28 0.79 -5.44
N VAL A 197 15.53 1.13 -5.77
CA VAL A 197 16.41 1.93 -4.90
C VAL A 197 15.84 3.33 -4.69
N ALA A 198 15.38 4.00 -5.75
CA ALA A 198 14.79 5.33 -5.65
C ALA A 198 13.54 5.33 -4.75
N TYR A 199 12.62 4.39 -4.98
CA TYR A 199 11.43 4.21 -4.15
C TYR A 199 11.79 3.96 -2.69
N PHE A 200 12.77 3.09 -2.43
CA PHE A 200 13.27 2.85 -1.08
C PHE A 200 13.77 4.13 -0.43
N LEU A 201 14.65 4.88 -1.09
CA LEU A 201 15.26 6.09 -0.52
C LEU A 201 14.24 7.19 -0.25
N MET A 202 13.30 7.40 -1.16
CA MET A 202 12.22 8.38 -0.99
C MET A 202 11.29 8.02 0.17
N SER A 203 11.11 6.72 0.43
CA SER A 203 10.24 6.23 1.51
C SER A 203 10.99 6.05 2.85
N TYR A 204 12.31 5.92 2.81
CA TYR A 204 13.13 5.53 3.96
C TYR A 204 13.29 6.64 5.01
N THR A 205 13.28 7.90 4.60
CA THR A 205 13.51 9.04 5.48
C THR A 205 12.37 10.02 5.47
N LYS A 206 12.21 10.77 6.57
CA LYS A 206 11.28 11.90 6.66
C LYS A 206 11.87 13.01 7.51
N ARG A 207 11.30 14.21 7.41
CA ARG A 207 11.66 15.33 8.30
C ARG A 207 11.54 14.91 9.77
N GLY A 208 12.61 15.14 10.53
CA GLY A 208 12.66 14.87 11.95
C GLY A 208 11.81 15.86 12.77
N LYS A 209 11.59 15.54 14.04
CA LYS A 209 10.82 16.39 14.96
C LYS A 209 11.57 17.67 15.33
N THR A 210 12.89 17.61 15.32
CA THR A 210 13.77 18.73 15.68
C THR A 210 14.20 19.48 14.42
N PRO A 211 14.40 20.81 14.47
CA PRO A 211 14.94 21.56 13.33
C PRO A 211 16.23 20.93 12.79
N LEU A 212 16.37 20.93 11.45
CA LEU A 212 17.55 20.40 10.73
C LEU A 212 17.87 18.93 11.02
N THR A 213 16.87 18.12 11.34
CA THR A 213 17.05 16.67 11.53
C THR A 213 16.24 15.85 10.54
N VAL A 214 16.75 14.66 10.22
CA VAL A 214 16.08 13.64 9.43
C VAL A 214 15.82 12.44 10.33
N ALA A 215 14.60 11.90 10.28
CA ALA A 215 14.24 10.64 10.92
C ALA A 215 14.31 9.51 9.89
N VAL A 216 15.07 8.46 10.22
CA VAL A 216 15.12 7.23 9.43
C VAL A 216 13.98 6.27 9.80
N ALA A 217 13.63 5.37 8.89
CA ALA A 217 12.63 4.35 9.12
C ALA A 217 13.03 3.36 10.23
N LYS A 218 12.03 2.92 11.01
CA LYS A 218 12.18 1.76 11.91
C LYS A 218 12.22 0.48 11.07
N THR A 219 12.88 -0.59 11.53
CA THR A 219 12.95 -1.85 10.78
C THR A 219 11.57 -2.37 10.35
N SER A 220 10.57 -2.29 11.23
CA SER A 220 9.20 -2.72 10.87
C SER A 220 8.61 -1.97 9.67
N PHE A 221 9.00 -0.71 9.46
CA PHE A 221 8.61 0.05 8.27
C PHE A 221 9.49 -0.30 7.06
N VAL A 222 10.78 -0.58 7.27
CA VAL A 222 11.67 -1.10 6.21
C VAL A 222 11.14 -2.41 5.64
N HIS A 223 10.62 -3.32 6.48
CA HIS A 223 9.93 -4.53 6.01
C HIS A 223 8.76 -4.23 5.07
N ARG A 224 7.98 -3.18 5.35
CA ARG A 224 6.85 -2.77 4.49
C ARG A 224 7.31 -2.25 3.14
N ILE A 225 8.30 -1.35 3.13
CA ILE A 225 8.89 -0.83 1.89
C ILE A 225 9.47 -1.98 1.05
N LEU A 226 10.20 -2.91 1.67
CA LEU A 226 10.73 -4.08 0.98
C LEU A 226 9.63 -4.97 0.41
N PHE A 227 8.52 -5.09 1.12
CA PHE A 227 7.38 -5.85 0.64
C PHE A 227 6.69 -5.18 -0.56
N ASP A 228 6.65 -3.85 -0.63
CA ASP A 228 6.22 -3.12 -1.82
C ASP A 228 7.15 -3.40 -3.02
N ILE A 229 8.47 -3.41 -2.80
CA ILE A 229 9.47 -3.76 -3.83
C ILE A 229 9.27 -5.20 -4.31
N LEU A 230 9.10 -6.16 -3.39
CA LEU A 230 8.82 -7.56 -3.73
C LEU A 230 7.50 -7.69 -4.52
N HIS A 231 6.45 -6.98 -4.12
CA HIS A 231 5.19 -6.96 -4.85
C HIS A 231 5.37 -6.42 -6.27
N ARG A 232 6.12 -5.32 -6.44
CA ARG A 232 6.46 -4.80 -7.76
C ARG A 232 7.20 -5.84 -8.61
N LEU A 233 8.20 -6.51 -8.04
CA LEU A 233 9.00 -7.52 -8.74
C LEU A 233 8.16 -8.70 -9.23
N ILE A 234 7.20 -9.17 -8.43
CA ILE A 234 6.36 -10.32 -8.78
C ILE A 234 5.24 -9.95 -9.74
N THR A 235 4.68 -8.74 -9.60
CA THR A 235 3.52 -8.30 -10.41
C THR A 235 3.89 -7.49 -11.63
N ASN A 236 5.16 -7.10 -11.79
CA ASN A 236 5.64 -6.17 -12.82
C ASN A 236 4.89 -4.82 -12.85
N LYS A 237 4.27 -4.42 -11.73
CA LYS A 237 3.67 -3.10 -11.60
C LYS A 237 4.74 -2.00 -11.60
N VAL A 238 4.29 -0.75 -11.72
CA VAL A 238 5.13 0.44 -11.63
C VAL A 238 4.83 1.21 -10.36
N TYR A 239 5.81 2.00 -9.88
CA TYR A 239 5.61 2.90 -8.76
C TYR A 239 4.74 4.10 -9.18
N GLY A 240 3.85 4.52 -8.28
CA GLY A 240 3.07 5.75 -8.43
C GLY A 240 3.67 6.92 -7.66
N LEU A 241 3.23 8.13 -7.97
CA LEU A 241 3.56 9.35 -7.23
C LEU A 241 2.26 10.09 -6.89
N ASP A 242 1.95 10.19 -5.60
CA ASP A 242 0.82 10.98 -5.12
C ASP A 242 1.22 12.45 -4.98
N TYR A 243 0.40 13.35 -5.50
CA TYR A 243 0.62 14.80 -5.39
C TYR A 243 -0.72 15.53 -5.23
N GLN A 244 -0.67 16.71 -4.61
CA GLN A 244 -1.86 17.52 -4.40
C GLN A 244 -2.35 18.09 -5.74
N MET A 245 -3.49 17.61 -6.20
CA MET A 245 -4.21 18.22 -7.32
C MET A 245 -5.15 19.31 -6.80
N ILE A 246 -5.13 20.47 -7.44
CA ILE A 246 -6.19 21.46 -7.26
C ILE A 246 -7.46 20.85 -7.86
N LYS A 247 -8.52 20.68 -7.05
CA LYS A 247 -9.82 20.25 -7.55
C LYS A 247 -10.25 21.23 -8.65
N ALA A 248 -10.34 20.78 -9.89
CA ALA A 248 -10.93 21.58 -10.95
C ALA A 248 -12.37 21.93 -10.53
N LYS A 249 -12.74 23.21 -10.56
CA LYS A 249 -14.15 23.60 -10.47
C LYS A 249 -14.84 22.96 -11.67
N ALA A 250 -15.79 22.07 -11.42
CA ALA A 250 -16.66 21.55 -12.47
C ALA A 250 -17.38 22.74 -13.11
N THR A 251 -16.96 23.13 -14.31
CA THR A 251 -17.74 24.02 -15.14
C THR A 251 -18.95 23.21 -15.60
N VAL A 252 -20.11 23.53 -15.04
CA VAL A 252 -21.39 22.97 -15.50
C VAL A 252 -21.62 23.54 -16.91
N GLU A 253 -21.23 22.79 -17.93
CA GLU A 253 -21.74 23.01 -19.28
C GLU A 253 -23.24 22.72 -19.24
N LYS A 254 -24.04 23.77 -19.38
CA LYS A 254 -25.47 23.64 -19.63
C LYS A 254 -25.61 22.95 -20.98
N VAL A 255 -25.93 21.66 -20.95
CA VAL A 255 -26.44 20.94 -22.12
C VAL A 255 -27.69 21.70 -22.58
N LYS A 256 -27.62 22.31 -23.77
CA LYS A 256 -28.79 22.78 -24.50
C LYS A 256 -29.64 21.56 -24.79
N VAL A 257 -30.85 21.53 -24.23
CA VAL A 257 -31.89 20.59 -24.64
C VAL A 257 -32.35 21.05 -26.02
N GLU A 258 -32.07 20.27 -27.05
CA GLU A 258 -32.75 20.39 -28.33
C GLU A 258 -34.18 19.87 -28.16
N GLU A 259 -35.16 20.69 -28.55
CA GLU A 259 -36.57 20.33 -28.53
C GLU A 259 -36.87 19.23 -29.56
N PRO A 260 -37.79 18.29 -29.28
CA PRO A 260 -38.12 17.23 -30.21
C PRO A 260 -38.94 17.78 -31.39
N ILE A 261 -38.45 17.53 -32.59
CA ILE A 261 -39.17 17.78 -33.84
C ILE A 261 -40.40 16.87 -33.87
N THR A 262 -41.60 17.47 -33.78
CA THR A 262 -42.87 16.81 -34.06
C THR A 262 -43.03 16.64 -35.57
N ASN A 263 -43.05 15.40 -36.03
CA ASN A 263 -43.49 15.05 -37.39
C ASN A 263 -45.02 15.18 -37.46
N GLU A 264 -45.50 16.23 -38.14
CA GLU A 264 -46.86 16.28 -38.67
C GLU A 264 -46.83 16.54 -40.19
N SER A 265 -47.43 15.58 -40.91
CA SER A 265 -48.14 15.67 -42.19
C SER A 265 -47.45 16.26 -43.43
N LEU A 266 -47.12 15.33 -44.33
CA LEU A 266 -47.43 15.31 -45.77
C LEU A 266 -48.40 16.37 -46.28
N GLU A 267 -48.00 17.12 -47.30
CA GLU A 267 -48.75 17.32 -48.56
C GLU A 267 -47.85 18.02 -49.61
N ASP A 268 -47.61 17.27 -50.71
CA ASP A 268 -47.45 17.61 -52.13
C ASP A 268 -46.91 18.99 -52.56
N GLU A 269 -45.84 18.99 -53.37
CA GLU A 269 -45.92 19.36 -54.79
C GLU A 269 -44.65 19.02 -55.58
N GLU A 270 -44.88 18.57 -56.81
CA GLU A 270 -43.93 18.07 -57.80
C GLU A 270 -43.01 19.16 -58.37
N THR A 271 -41.78 18.81 -58.76
CA THR A 271 -41.34 18.68 -60.19
C THR A 271 -39.84 18.93 -60.39
N HIS A 272 -39.25 18.00 -61.16
CA HIS A 272 -38.24 18.19 -62.21
C HIS A 272 -36.80 18.61 -61.86
N GLY A 273 -35.84 17.82 -62.36
CA GLY A 273 -34.64 18.41 -62.95
C GLY A 273 -33.30 17.70 -62.72
N ASN A 274 -33.11 16.56 -63.41
CA ASN A 274 -31.95 16.24 -64.25
C ASN A 274 -30.52 16.02 -63.69
N SER A 275 -29.88 15.00 -64.30
CA SER A 275 -28.44 14.77 -64.57
C SER A 275 -27.50 14.55 -63.38
N GLU A 276 -26.97 13.32 -63.20
CA GLU A 276 -25.61 12.87 -63.63
C GLU A 276 -24.49 13.61 -62.86
N GLU A 277 -23.63 12.97 -62.06
CA GLU A 277 -22.56 12.07 -62.51
C GLU A 277 -22.06 11.16 -61.36
N THR A 278 -21.60 9.98 -61.78
CA THR A 278 -20.82 8.99 -61.03
C THR A 278 -19.33 9.35 -61.06
N ILE A 279 -18.54 8.79 -60.11
CA ILE A 279 -17.17 8.23 -60.20
C ILE A 279 -16.53 8.34 -58.80
N GLU A 280 -16.46 7.24 -58.03
CA GLU A 280 -15.32 6.28 -57.95
C GLU A 280 -13.99 6.95 -57.53
N VAL A 281 -13.52 6.75 -56.29
CA VAL A 281 -12.69 5.63 -55.77
C VAL A 281 -11.26 5.62 -56.36
N GLU A 282 -10.28 5.65 -55.44
CA GLU A 282 -8.91 5.10 -55.43
C GLU A 282 -7.93 6.11 -54.80
N GLN A 283 -7.46 5.88 -53.57
CA GLN A 283 -6.28 5.06 -53.20
C GLN A 283 -4.97 5.56 -53.84
N GLU A 284 -4.20 6.37 -53.10
CA GLU A 284 -2.97 5.97 -52.37
C GLU A 284 -2.63 7.02 -51.30
#